data_AF-A0A940ABF9-F1
#
_entry.id   AF-A0A940ABF9-F1
#
_cell.length_a   1.000
_cell.length_b   1.000
_cell.length_c   1.000
_cell.angle_alpha   90.00
_cell.angle_beta   90.00
_cell.angle_gamma   90.00
#
_symmetry.space_group_name_H-M   'P 1'
#
loop_
_entity.id
_entity.type
_entity.pdbx_description
1 polymer ?
#
loop_
_entity_poly.entity_id
_entity_poly.type
_entity_poly.pdbx_seq_one_letter_code
_entity_poly.pdbx_strand_id
1 'polypeptide(L)'
;MNIRSIFTIFAIAVAMSATAQEYTQEKILYKNGNTKEEGTMYLGLRFGTWKFYSPEGKLAAQTDFYKDMLHGENITYYNNGNKHELYNYRANSRHGACEEYYENGNPKLKGFYSTNVRDSIWQLFYDNGNQQSEIVYKDGKIVSINKFYTRDGKQTVTAGNGSMINYYDSGAKNSEGTLKNGVEDGKWTYYHENGKKKSEGNFASGNRIGEWKEWYDNGQLKTEINYENGLNTFWTRTGTKEMEGIMSDGKRDKTWTYWYRSGKVRSINNYKMDVRDGLQTKYFENGQKESEMTYVDGKLNGEAHFWLENGQPDIDGNFKDDLQEGLWTYWRKDGKKGNEGNYSKGKMDGRWTYWYSNGQVWKEVDYTAGIRTGAWNIYFEDGKKFRVGQYENDMETGLWTEWNEDGVMVLRGNYKNGIMEGKWEAWHDNGNKKSVVEYSNGLLCGRNDFWFENGRPQFEETYKITDSKNGEGKTSVLNGSYKNYNIRGVEMISGTYNMGKRNGKFTYRNANGGVIKVEYYKNDKPDGKWQDFYDFGGLQTETNYRDGMKEGKFTRYDQRGNITFQSKFLGNRQVEIIVDDNPNLPQNKQKSAPQANPQNTRSGGYR
;
A
#
# COMPACT_ATOMS: atom_id res chain seq x y z
N MET A 1 -82.09 53.67 -68.23
CA MET A 1 -81.49 54.96 -67.82
C MET A 1 -80.00 54.70 -67.60
N ASN A 2 -79.14 55.23 -68.49
CA ASN A 2 -77.75 55.75 -68.34
C ASN A 2 -76.83 55.24 -67.17
N ILE A 3 -75.49 55.12 -67.21
CA ILE A 3 -74.36 55.28 -68.16
C ILE A 3 -73.04 55.02 -67.33
N ARG A 4 -71.99 54.42 -67.94
CA ARG A 4 -70.50 54.57 -67.76
C ARG A 4 -69.71 54.22 -66.46
N SER A 5 -68.68 53.36 -66.65
CA SER A 5 -67.19 53.57 -66.52
C SER A 5 -66.54 53.96 -65.16
N ILE A 6 -65.29 53.65 -64.74
CA ILE A 6 -64.01 53.10 -65.28
C ILE A 6 -63.02 52.82 -64.09
N PHE A 7 -62.12 51.81 -64.25
CA PHE A 7 -60.77 51.45 -63.68
C PHE A 7 -60.15 52.06 -62.38
N THR A 8 -59.30 51.27 -61.64
CA THR A 8 -57.78 51.28 -61.66
C THR A 8 -57.08 50.74 -60.35
N ILE A 9 -56.23 49.68 -60.44
CA ILE A 9 -54.86 49.39 -59.84
C ILE A 9 -54.54 48.95 -58.35
N PHE A 10 -53.75 47.83 -58.25
CA PHE A 10 -52.65 47.34 -57.35
C PHE A 10 -52.68 47.20 -55.79
N ALA A 11 -52.30 46.00 -55.26
CA ALA A 11 -51.05 45.66 -54.50
C ALA A 11 -51.15 44.68 -53.27
N ILE A 12 -50.50 43.51 -53.40
CA ILE A 12 -49.46 42.83 -52.54
C ILE A 12 -49.74 42.22 -51.12
N ALA A 13 -49.39 40.90 -51.02
CA ALA A 13 -48.84 40.03 -49.92
C ALA A 13 -49.74 39.56 -48.74
N VAL A 14 -49.67 38.34 -48.14
CA VAL A 14 -48.59 37.35 -47.85
C VAL A 14 -49.14 35.90 -47.72
N ALA A 15 -48.33 34.94 -48.20
CA ALA A 15 -48.12 33.50 -47.91
C ALA A 15 -49.14 32.60 -47.15
N MET A 16 -49.44 31.44 -47.77
CA MET A 16 -49.26 30.09 -47.18
C MET A 16 -48.92 29.10 -48.30
N SER A 17 -47.68 28.59 -48.34
CA SER A 17 -47.25 27.52 -49.25
C SER A 17 -47.66 26.16 -48.71
N ALA A 18 -48.66 25.53 -49.32
CA ALA A 18 -48.96 24.11 -49.15
C ALA A 18 -48.05 23.31 -50.10
N THR A 19 -47.13 22.53 -49.55
CA THR A 19 -46.23 21.66 -50.30
C THR A 19 -47.02 20.52 -50.95
N ALA A 20 -47.04 20.44 -52.27
CA ALA A 20 -47.40 19.22 -52.98
C ALA A 20 -46.34 18.14 -52.67
N GLN A 21 -46.78 16.95 -52.28
CA GLN A 21 -45.93 15.78 -52.09
C GLN A 21 -45.39 15.32 -53.46
N GLU A 22 -44.16 15.71 -53.82
CA GLU A 22 -43.52 15.30 -55.08
C GLU A 22 -43.04 13.84 -55.01
N TYR A 23 -43.63 12.99 -55.85
CA TYR A 23 -43.11 11.67 -56.20
C TYR A 23 -42.43 11.76 -57.56
N THR A 24 -41.19 11.27 -57.68
CA THR A 24 -40.44 11.26 -58.94
C THR A 24 -39.89 9.87 -59.26
N GLN A 25 -39.92 9.47 -60.53
CA GLN A 25 -39.24 8.25 -60.98
C GLN A 25 -37.76 8.56 -61.22
N GLU A 26 -36.87 7.76 -60.64
CA GLU A 26 -35.43 7.91 -60.79
C GLU A 26 -34.83 6.68 -61.47
N LYS A 27 -33.87 6.91 -62.37
CA LYS A 27 -33.13 5.88 -63.09
C LYS A 27 -31.66 6.29 -63.20
N ILE A 28 -30.79 5.52 -62.58
CA ILE A 28 -29.33 5.72 -62.57
C ILE A 28 -28.68 4.67 -63.46
N LEU A 29 -27.73 5.08 -64.30
CA LEU A 29 -27.05 4.22 -65.26
C LEU A 29 -25.59 3.96 -64.84
N TYR A 30 -25.08 2.81 -65.23
CA TYR A 30 -23.64 2.54 -65.28
C TYR A 30 -22.96 3.32 -66.41
N LYS A 31 -21.62 3.43 -66.35
CA LYS A 31 -20.82 4.06 -67.42
C LYS A 31 -21.00 3.40 -68.79
N ASN A 32 -21.37 2.12 -68.82
CA ASN A 32 -21.63 1.37 -70.05
C ASN A 32 -23.06 1.57 -70.60
N GLY A 33 -23.88 2.44 -69.99
CA GLY A 33 -25.23 2.76 -70.42
C GLY A 33 -26.32 1.84 -69.88
N ASN A 34 -25.98 0.71 -69.24
CA ASN A 34 -26.95 -0.18 -68.61
C ASN A 34 -27.54 0.45 -67.34
N THR A 35 -28.81 0.15 -67.03
CA THR A 35 -29.42 0.56 -65.77
C THR A 35 -28.63 -0.01 -64.59
N LYS A 36 -28.34 0.83 -63.59
CA LYS A 36 -27.73 0.44 -62.32
C LYS A 36 -28.79 0.29 -61.24
N GLU A 37 -29.63 1.30 -61.08
CA GLU A 37 -30.73 1.29 -60.14
C GLU A 37 -31.89 2.15 -60.65
N GLU A 38 -33.11 1.74 -60.37
CA GLU A 38 -34.31 2.50 -60.71
C GLU A 38 -35.38 2.33 -59.63
N GLY A 39 -36.18 3.38 -59.40
CA GLY A 39 -37.23 3.37 -58.38
C GLY A 39 -37.93 4.71 -58.24
N THR A 40 -38.72 4.87 -57.17
CA THR A 40 -39.43 6.12 -56.87
C THR A 40 -38.75 6.88 -55.73
N MET A 41 -38.58 8.18 -55.90
CA MET A 41 -38.19 9.11 -54.84
C MET A 41 -39.43 9.84 -54.33
N TYR A 42 -39.47 10.09 -53.03
CA TYR A 42 -40.49 10.90 -52.37
C TYR A 42 -39.78 11.88 -51.44
N LEU A 43 -39.92 13.18 -51.72
CA LEU A 43 -39.19 14.26 -51.03
C LEU A 43 -37.66 14.05 -51.00
N GLY A 44 -37.08 13.53 -52.09
CA GLY A 44 -35.63 13.30 -52.21
C GLY A 44 -35.10 12.07 -51.47
N LEU A 45 -35.98 11.20 -50.95
CA LEU A 45 -35.62 9.95 -50.27
C LEU A 45 -36.24 8.77 -51.03
N ARG A 46 -35.57 7.60 -51.04
CA ARG A 46 -36.08 6.38 -51.69
C ARG A 46 -37.40 5.94 -51.05
N PHE A 47 -38.37 5.61 -51.91
CA PHE A 47 -39.72 5.18 -51.52
C PHE A 47 -40.25 4.10 -52.47
N GLY A 48 -40.94 3.10 -51.92
CA GLY A 48 -41.47 1.96 -52.68
C GLY A 48 -40.36 1.01 -53.15
N THR A 49 -40.67 0.18 -54.14
CA THR A 49 -39.75 -0.83 -54.66
C THR A 49 -38.69 -0.23 -55.56
N TRP A 50 -37.43 -0.42 -55.19
CA TRP A 50 -36.26 -0.12 -56.00
C TRP A 50 -35.68 -1.39 -56.61
N LYS A 51 -35.26 -1.33 -57.87
CA LYS A 51 -34.59 -2.44 -58.56
C LYS A 51 -33.14 -2.08 -58.78
N PHE A 52 -32.25 -3.02 -58.50
CA PHE A 52 -30.80 -2.90 -58.67
C PHE A 52 -30.34 -3.95 -59.67
N TYR A 53 -29.46 -3.57 -60.58
CA TYR A 53 -28.98 -4.42 -61.67
C TYR A 53 -27.45 -4.51 -61.64
N SER A 54 -26.89 -5.60 -62.15
CA SER A 54 -25.46 -5.76 -62.37
C SER A 54 -24.98 -4.92 -63.58
N PRO A 55 -23.67 -4.69 -63.75
CA PRO A 55 -23.14 -4.01 -64.94
C PRO A 55 -23.55 -4.65 -66.27
N GLU A 56 -23.82 -5.96 -66.26
CA GLU A 56 -24.30 -6.75 -67.41
C GLU A 56 -25.82 -6.64 -67.62
N GLY A 57 -26.53 -5.87 -66.79
CA GLY A 57 -27.97 -5.64 -66.90
C GLY A 57 -28.85 -6.71 -66.24
N LYS A 58 -28.28 -7.64 -65.46
CA LYS A 58 -29.05 -8.67 -64.73
C LYS A 58 -29.62 -8.10 -63.44
N LEU A 59 -30.86 -8.42 -63.10
CA LEU A 59 -31.47 -7.99 -61.83
C LEU A 59 -30.69 -8.62 -60.65
N ALA A 60 -30.15 -7.78 -59.78
CA ALA A 60 -29.35 -8.16 -58.62
C ALA A 60 -30.14 -8.07 -57.31
N ALA A 61 -31.04 -7.09 -57.19
CA ALA A 61 -31.92 -6.95 -56.02
C ALA A 61 -33.23 -6.21 -56.34
N GLN A 62 -34.26 -6.49 -55.55
CA GLN A 62 -35.46 -5.67 -55.40
C GLN A 62 -35.59 -5.30 -53.92
N THR A 63 -35.67 -4.01 -53.61
CA THR A 63 -35.56 -3.51 -52.23
C THR A 63 -36.64 -2.47 -52.01
N ASP A 64 -37.53 -2.73 -51.07
CA ASP A 64 -38.57 -1.79 -50.68
C ASP A 64 -38.01 -0.77 -49.69
N PHE A 65 -38.21 0.51 -49.98
CA PHE A 65 -37.80 1.62 -49.12
C PHE A 65 -39.01 2.41 -48.61
N TYR A 66 -38.94 2.88 -47.36
CA TYR A 66 -39.80 3.94 -46.85
C TYR A 66 -38.92 5.04 -46.24
N LYS A 67 -38.76 6.15 -46.97
CA LYS A 67 -37.88 7.27 -46.57
C LYS A 67 -36.44 6.80 -46.30
N ASP A 68 -35.82 6.15 -47.30
CA ASP A 68 -34.48 5.55 -47.26
C ASP A 68 -34.26 4.40 -46.25
N MET A 69 -35.25 4.05 -45.44
CA MET A 69 -35.18 2.88 -44.57
C MET A 69 -35.67 1.65 -45.32
N LEU A 70 -34.97 0.52 -45.16
CA LEU A 70 -35.45 -0.78 -45.62
C LEU A 70 -36.81 -1.06 -44.99
N HIS A 71 -37.77 -1.39 -45.84
CA HIS A 71 -39.14 -1.67 -45.49
C HIS A 71 -39.65 -2.82 -46.38
N GLY A 72 -40.79 -3.42 -46.06
CA GLY A 72 -41.43 -4.40 -46.96
C GLY A 72 -40.53 -5.57 -47.34
N GLU A 73 -40.75 -6.11 -48.53
CA GLU A 73 -40.07 -7.29 -49.05
C GLU A 73 -38.78 -6.90 -49.78
N ASN A 74 -37.66 -7.55 -49.43
CA ASN A 74 -36.35 -7.27 -50.01
C ASN A 74 -35.74 -8.58 -50.51
N ILE A 75 -35.49 -8.67 -51.82
CA ILE A 75 -35.01 -9.86 -52.51
C ILE A 75 -33.64 -9.56 -53.11
N THR A 76 -32.68 -10.46 -52.94
CA THR A 76 -31.44 -10.48 -53.74
C THR A 76 -31.38 -11.72 -54.61
N TYR A 77 -30.63 -11.66 -55.71
CA TYR A 77 -30.51 -12.72 -56.71
C TYR A 77 -29.06 -13.14 -56.89
N TYR A 78 -28.84 -14.42 -57.16
CA TYR A 78 -27.58 -14.94 -57.64
C TYR A 78 -27.32 -14.49 -59.09
N ASN A 79 -26.07 -14.57 -59.53
CA ASN A 79 -25.67 -14.22 -60.91
C ASN A 79 -26.37 -15.07 -62.00
N ASN A 80 -26.89 -16.25 -61.63
CA ASN A 80 -27.65 -17.14 -62.48
C ASN A 80 -29.15 -16.78 -62.56
N GLY A 81 -29.61 -15.77 -61.80
CA GLY A 81 -30.99 -15.30 -61.77
C GLY A 81 -31.89 -15.99 -60.74
N ASN A 82 -31.41 -17.03 -60.06
CA ASN A 82 -32.15 -17.63 -58.94
C ASN A 82 -32.20 -16.64 -57.76
N LYS A 83 -33.28 -16.69 -56.98
CA LYS A 83 -33.34 -15.95 -55.71
C LYS A 83 -32.21 -16.41 -54.80
N HIS A 84 -31.53 -15.48 -54.15
CA HIS A 84 -30.50 -15.73 -53.16
C HIS A 84 -31.10 -15.66 -51.76
N GLU A 85 -31.73 -14.53 -51.44
CA GLU A 85 -32.42 -14.35 -50.17
C GLU A 85 -33.64 -13.42 -50.33
N LEU A 86 -34.58 -13.57 -49.43
CA LEU A 86 -35.77 -12.74 -49.27
C LEU A 86 -35.90 -12.40 -47.79
N TYR A 87 -35.95 -11.12 -47.46
CA TYR A 87 -36.12 -10.64 -46.10
C TYR A 87 -37.18 -9.55 -46.05
N ASN A 88 -38.11 -9.67 -45.09
CA ASN A 88 -39.01 -8.58 -44.75
C ASN A 88 -38.38 -7.63 -43.74
N TYR A 89 -38.52 -6.32 -43.96
CA TYR A 89 -38.02 -5.27 -43.09
C TYR A 89 -39.13 -4.34 -42.62
N ARG A 90 -38.99 -3.84 -41.39
CA ARG A 90 -39.76 -2.72 -40.85
C ARG A 90 -38.79 -1.70 -40.28
N ALA A 91 -38.56 -0.62 -41.02
CA ALA A 91 -37.66 0.47 -40.64
C ALA A 91 -36.26 -0.05 -40.27
N ASN A 92 -35.58 -0.66 -41.26
CA ASN A 92 -34.23 -1.26 -41.16
C ASN A 92 -34.11 -2.51 -40.26
N SER A 93 -35.16 -2.91 -39.54
CA SER A 93 -35.14 -4.13 -38.73
C SER A 93 -35.81 -5.28 -39.49
N ARG A 94 -35.17 -6.46 -39.55
CA ARG A 94 -35.79 -7.68 -40.08
C ARG A 94 -37.04 -7.99 -39.29
N HIS A 95 -38.19 -8.04 -39.95
CA HIS A 95 -39.48 -8.20 -39.31
C HIS A 95 -40.46 -8.81 -40.32
N GLY A 96 -40.98 -10.01 -40.02
CA GLY A 96 -41.82 -10.79 -40.92
C GLY A 96 -41.08 -11.98 -41.54
N ALA A 97 -41.62 -12.50 -42.63
CA ALA A 97 -41.12 -13.71 -43.29
C ALA A 97 -39.72 -13.50 -43.90
N CYS A 98 -38.90 -14.54 -43.87
CA CYS A 98 -37.63 -14.60 -44.57
C CYS A 98 -37.40 -15.97 -45.21
N GLU A 99 -36.69 -15.97 -46.33
CA GLU A 99 -36.26 -17.19 -47.03
C GLU A 99 -34.82 -17.01 -47.52
N GLU A 100 -33.99 -18.03 -47.39
CA GLU A 100 -32.71 -18.10 -48.11
C GLU A 100 -32.75 -19.32 -49.02
N TYR A 101 -32.00 -19.25 -50.11
CA TYR A 101 -31.92 -20.29 -51.13
C TYR A 101 -30.47 -20.67 -51.37
N TYR A 102 -30.24 -21.90 -51.80
CA TYR A 102 -28.98 -22.34 -52.38
C TYR A 102 -28.86 -21.81 -53.83
N GLU A 103 -27.65 -21.73 -54.37
CA GLU A 103 -27.42 -21.26 -55.74
C GLU A 103 -28.15 -22.11 -56.80
N ASN A 104 -28.42 -23.37 -56.49
CA ASN A 104 -29.21 -24.28 -57.32
C ASN A 104 -30.74 -23.99 -57.30
N GLY A 105 -31.19 -23.01 -56.53
CA GLY A 105 -32.59 -22.56 -56.43
C GLY A 105 -33.42 -23.27 -55.38
N ASN A 106 -32.90 -24.31 -54.72
CA ASN A 106 -33.61 -24.97 -53.62
C ASN A 106 -33.64 -24.06 -52.38
N PRO A 107 -34.73 -24.06 -51.58
CA PRO A 107 -34.74 -23.34 -50.32
C PRO A 107 -33.66 -23.91 -49.40
N LYS A 108 -33.02 -23.03 -48.63
CA LYS A 108 -32.04 -23.34 -47.60
C LYS A 108 -32.66 -23.18 -46.22
N LEU A 109 -33.41 -22.10 -46.02
CA LEU A 109 -34.23 -21.89 -44.84
C LEU A 109 -35.45 -21.03 -45.15
N LYS A 110 -36.48 -21.17 -44.32
CA LYS A 110 -37.67 -20.33 -44.29
C LYS A 110 -38.05 -20.07 -42.84
N GLY A 111 -38.45 -18.85 -42.50
CA GLY A 111 -38.80 -18.52 -41.13
C GLY A 111 -39.34 -17.12 -40.97
N PHE A 112 -39.39 -16.66 -39.72
CA PHE A 112 -39.88 -15.34 -39.36
C PHE A 112 -38.90 -14.65 -38.41
N TYR A 113 -38.70 -13.36 -38.64
CA TYR A 113 -38.05 -12.47 -37.69
C TYR A 113 -39.08 -11.59 -36.98
N SER A 114 -38.91 -11.40 -35.68
CA SER A 114 -39.53 -10.31 -34.93
C SER A 114 -38.42 -9.35 -34.50
N THR A 115 -38.29 -8.23 -35.22
CA THR A 115 -37.33 -7.15 -34.89
C THR A 115 -35.89 -7.67 -34.73
N ASN A 116 -35.36 -8.26 -35.81
CA ASN A 116 -34.03 -8.89 -35.92
C ASN A 116 -33.82 -10.18 -35.13
N VAL A 117 -34.81 -10.65 -34.37
CA VAL A 117 -34.73 -11.89 -33.59
C VAL A 117 -35.53 -12.99 -34.27
N ARG A 118 -34.96 -14.20 -34.38
CA ARG A 118 -35.68 -15.36 -34.93
C ARG A 118 -36.88 -15.68 -34.04
N ASP A 119 -38.04 -15.86 -34.66
CA ASP A 119 -39.28 -16.16 -33.98
C ASP A 119 -40.10 -17.17 -34.77
N SER A 120 -41.07 -17.80 -34.12
CA SER A 120 -42.04 -18.72 -34.74
C SER A 120 -41.36 -19.95 -35.36
N ILE A 121 -41.97 -20.52 -36.40
CA ILE A 121 -41.51 -21.78 -37.01
C ILE A 121 -40.45 -21.49 -38.08
N TRP A 122 -39.33 -22.20 -37.97
CA TRP A 122 -38.22 -22.17 -38.91
C TRP A 122 -38.08 -23.53 -39.57
N GLN A 123 -38.12 -23.54 -40.90
CA GLN A 123 -37.89 -24.72 -41.73
C GLN A 123 -36.50 -24.64 -42.33
N LEU A 124 -35.69 -25.67 -42.11
CA LEU A 124 -34.36 -25.79 -42.72
C LEU A 124 -34.42 -26.91 -43.75
N PHE A 125 -33.61 -26.78 -44.80
CA PHE A 125 -33.60 -27.67 -45.96
C PHE A 125 -32.17 -28.03 -46.33
N TYR A 126 -31.98 -29.22 -46.88
CA TYR A 126 -30.73 -29.64 -47.51
C TYR A 126 -30.60 -29.02 -48.90
N ASP A 127 -29.38 -28.93 -49.42
CA ASP A 127 -29.06 -28.47 -50.78
C ASP A 127 -29.78 -29.27 -51.89
N ASN A 128 -30.13 -30.53 -51.63
CA ASN A 128 -30.92 -31.37 -52.54
C ASN A 128 -32.43 -31.07 -52.51
N GLY A 129 -32.88 -30.10 -51.70
CA GLY A 129 -34.26 -29.67 -51.59
C GLY A 129 -35.11 -30.40 -50.55
N ASN A 130 -34.62 -31.51 -49.98
CA ASN A 130 -35.33 -32.21 -48.92
C ASN A 130 -35.36 -31.35 -47.65
N GLN A 131 -36.51 -31.30 -46.97
CA GLN A 131 -36.61 -30.65 -45.67
C GLN A 131 -35.68 -31.36 -44.68
N GLN A 132 -34.96 -30.59 -43.87
CA GLN A 132 -34.07 -31.08 -42.81
C GLN A 132 -34.77 -31.03 -41.46
N SER A 133 -35.37 -29.90 -41.10
CA SER A 133 -36.01 -29.74 -39.79
C SER A 133 -37.11 -28.69 -39.76
N GLU A 134 -37.94 -28.76 -38.72
CA GLU A 134 -38.91 -27.74 -38.35
C GLU A 134 -38.69 -27.38 -36.87
N ILE A 135 -38.26 -26.15 -36.61
CA ILE A 135 -37.79 -25.68 -35.30
C ILE A 135 -38.65 -24.50 -34.87
N VAL A 136 -39.13 -24.51 -33.62
CA VAL A 136 -39.85 -23.39 -33.02
C VAL A 136 -38.85 -22.50 -32.30
N TYR A 137 -38.81 -21.24 -32.68
CA TYR A 137 -38.08 -20.19 -31.99
C TYR A 137 -39.04 -19.27 -31.24
N LYS A 138 -38.58 -18.76 -30.09
CA LYS A 138 -39.22 -17.66 -29.37
C LYS A 138 -38.13 -16.79 -28.76
N ASP A 139 -38.20 -15.49 -29.01
CA ASP A 139 -37.19 -14.53 -28.54
C ASP A 139 -35.76 -14.96 -28.90
N GLY A 140 -35.58 -15.59 -30.07
CA GLY A 140 -34.29 -16.02 -30.60
C GLY A 140 -33.76 -17.33 -30.03
N LYS A 141 -34.48 -17.94 -29.07
CA LYS A 141 -34.11 -19.22 -28.48
C LYS A 141 -34.92 -20.35 -29.10
N ILE A 142 -34.28 -21.50 -29.28
CA ILE A 142 -34.98 -22.73 -29.68
C ILE A 142 -35.88 -23.16 -28.52
N VAL A 143 -37.17 -23.29 -28.79
CA VAL A 143 -38.17 -23.80 -27.85
C VAL A 143 -38.37 -25.29 -28.05
N SER A 144 -38.49 -25.73 -29.31
CA SER A 144 -38.67 -27.13 -29.64
C SER A 144 -38.23 -27.44 -31.07
N ILE A 145 -37.78 -28.68 -31.30
CA ILE A 145 -37.57 -29.24 -32.63
C ILE A 145 -38.73 -30.19 -32.91
N ASN A 146 -39.64 -29.81 -33.80
CA ASN A 146 -40.89 -30.56 -34.04
C ASN A 146 -40.71 -31.70 -35.04
N LYS A 147 -39.88 -31.48 -36.07
CA LYS A 147 -39.63 -32.45 -37.14
C LYS A 147 -38.16 -32.45 -37.51
N PHE A 148 -37.66 -33.62 -37.88
CA PHE A 148 -36.32 -33.83 -38.40
C PHE A 148 -36.34 -34.95 -39.42
N TYR A 149 -35.61 -34.76 -40.51
CA TYR A 149 -35.52 -35.69 -41.62
C TYR A 149 -34.04 -35.89 -41.97
N THR A 150 -33.70 -37.09 -42.41
CA THR A 150 -32.39 -37.38 -42.99
C THR A 150 -32.28 -36.80 -44.40
N ARG A 151 -31.05 -36.74 -44.94
CA ARG A 151 -30.78 -36.17 -46.27
C ARG A 151 -31.50 -36.91 -47.41
N ASP A 152 -31.77 -38.21 -47.25
CA ASP A 152 -32.57 -39.04 -48.16
C ASP A 152 -34.10 -38.88 -47.98
N GLY A 153 -34.54 -38.03 -47.03
CA GLY A 153 -35.94 -37.66 -46.85
C GLY A 153 -36.71 -38.50 -45.82
N LYS A 154 -36.04 -39.43 -45.12
CA LYS A 154 -36.68 -40.23 -44.06
C LYS A 154 -36.90 -39.37 -42.81
N GLN A 155 -38.14 -39.23 -42.37
CA GLN A 155 -38.48 -38.54 -41.13
C GLN A 155 -38.04 -39.37 -39.91
N THR A 156 -37.22 -38.80 -39.03
CA THR A 156 -36.75 -39.48 -37.81
C THR A 156 -37.25 -38.83 -36.52
N VAL A 157 -37.79 -37.61 -36.59
CA VAL A 157 -38.46 -36.93 -35.48
C VAL A 157 -39.87 -36.51 -35.93
N THR A 158 -40.88 -36.91 -35.16
CA THR A 158 -42.29 -36.61 -35.40
C THR A 158 -42.92 -36.04 -34.14
N ALA A 159 -43.55 -34.87 -34.24
CA ALA A 159 -44.15 -34.16 -33.11
C ALA A 159 -43.17 -34.03 -31.92
N GLY A 160 -41.89 -33.75 -32.23
CA GLY A 160 -40.82 -33.59 -31.25
C GLY A 160 -40.33 -34.87 -30.57
N ASN A 161 -40.73 -36.05 -31.08
CA ASN A 161 -40.28 -37.33 -30.54
C ASN A 161 -39.53 -38.12 -31.62
N GLY A 162 -38.35 -38.64 -31.28
CA GLY A 162 -37.57 -39.51 -32.16
C GLY A 162 -36.06 -39.32 -32.06
N SER A 163 -35.32 -39.90 -33.00
CA SER A 163 -33.85 -39.83 -33.02
C SER A 163 -33.36 -38.78 -34.00
N MET A 164 -32.30 -38.08 -33.63
CA MET A 164 -31.68 -37.02 -34.43
C MET A 164 -30.19 -37.31 -34.58
N ILE A 165 -29.67 -37.17 -35.81
CA ILE A 165 -28.23 -37.21 -36.10
C ILE A 165 -27.90 -35.95 -36.90
N ASN A 166 -27.06 -35.10 -36.35
CA ASN A 166 -26.53 -33.93 -37.04
C ASN A 166 -25.16 -34.21 -37.60
N TYR A 167 -24.80 -33.48 -38.64
CA TYR A 167 -23.52 -33.55 -39.33
C TYR A 167 -22.90 -32.16 -39.44
N TYR A 168 -21.57 -32.11 -39.47
CA TYR A 168 -20.82 -30.93 -39.86
C TYR A 168 -20.97 -30.68 -41.37
N ASP A 169 -20.58 -29.48 -41.82
CA ASP A 169 -20.55 -29.13 -43.25
C ASP A 169 -19.63 -30.06 -44.05
N SER A 170 -18.58 -30.60 -43.42
CA SER A 170 -17.69 -31.63 -43.98
C SER A 170 -18.35 -33.01 -44.16
N GLY A 171 -19.55 -33.21 -43.61
CA GLY A 171 -20.25 -34.50 -43.62
C GLY A 171 -19.86 -35.43 -42.46
N ALA A 172 -18.91 -35.04 -41.60
CA ALA A 172 -18.61 -35.78 -40.37
C ALA A 172 -19.80 -35.71 -39.40
N LYS A 173 -20.07 -36.80 -38.65
CA LYS A 173 -21.11 -36.79 -37.61
C LYS A 173 -20.77 -35.74 -36.56
N ASN A 174 -21.73 -34.90 -36.20
CA ASN A 174 -21.59 -33.81 -35.24
C ASN A 174 -22.22 -34.17 -33.89
N SER A 175 -23.43 -34.69 -33.90
CA SER A 175 -24.16 -35.10 -32.69
C SER A 175 -25.21 -36.16 -33.01
N GLU A 176 -25.54 -36.96 -32.01
CA GLU A 176 -26.66 -37.90 -32.07
C GLU A 176 -27.34 -38.02 -30.71
N GLY A 177 -28.66 -38.23 -30.73
CA GLY A 177 -29.44 -38.44 -29.53
C GLY A 177 -30.94 -38.57 -29.82
N THR A 178 -31.73 -38.53 -28.75
CA THR A 178 -33.19 -38.58 -28.83
C THR A 178 -33.82 -37.27 -28.39
N LEU A 179 -34.92 -36.91 -29.04
CA LEU A 179 -35.79 -35.81 -28.64
C LEU A 179 -37.06 -36.38 -28.01
N LYS A 180 -37.53 -35.72 -26.96
CA LYS A 180 -38.84 -35.94 -26.34
C LYS A 180 -39.51 -34.59 -26.14
N ASN A 181 -40.75 -34.44 -26.61
CA ASN A 181 -41.48 -33.16 -26.62
C ASN A 181 -40.66 -32.00 -27.24
N GLY A 182 -39.81 -32.33 -28.22
CA GLY A 182 -39.02 -31.37 -28.99
C GLY A 182 -37.75 -30.85 -28.32
N VAL A 183 -37.38 -31.36 -27.14
CA VAL A 183 -36.12 -31.04 -26.47
C VAL A 183 -35.24 -32.29 -26.31
N GLU A 184 -33.94 -32.09 -26.08
CA GLU A 184 -32.98 -33.17 -25.84
C GLU A 184 -33.43 -34.02 -24.63
N ASP A 185 -33.51 -35.33 -24.81
CA ASP A 185 -33.92 -36.29 -23.77
C ASP A 185 -33.15 -37.61 -23.94
N GLY A 186 -32.77 -38.24 -22.83
CA GLY A 186 -31.96 -39.45 -22.84
C GLY A 186 -30.50 -39.19 -23.22
N LYS A 187 -29.82 -40.21 -23.74
CA LYS A 187 -28.39 -40.15 -24.03
C LYS A 187 -28.12 -39.30 -25.29
N TRP A 188 -27.22 -38.34 -25.15
CA TRP A 188 -26.69 -37.55 -26.25
C TRP A 188 -25.18 -37.73 -26.36
N THR A 189 -24.70 -37.83 -27.60
CA THR A 189 -23.27 -37.92 -27.93
C THR A 189 -22.93 -36.87 -28.96
N TYR A 190 -21.90 -36.08 -28.69
CA TYR A 190 -21.34 -35.08 -29.61
C TYR A 190 -19.95 -35.55 -30.03
N TYR A 191 -19.55 -35.19 -31.23
CA TYR A 191 -18.30 -35.61 -31.85
C TYR A 191 -17.48 -34.38 -32.24
N HIS A 192 -16.16 -34.55 -32.29
CA HIS A 192 -15.27 -33.63 -32.99
C HIS A 192 -15.34 -33.93 -34.48
N GLU A 193 -14.95 -32.96 -35.31
CA GLU A 193 -14.96 -33.11 -36.77
C GLU A 193 -14.05 -34.25 -37.26
N ASN A 194 -13.07 -34.66 -36.46
CA ASN A 194 -12.23 -35.84 -36.72
C ASN A 194 -12.89 -37.20 -36.37
N GLY A 195 -14.18 -37.20 -35.99
CA GLY A 195 -14.98 -38.38 -35.68
C GLY A 195 -14.82 -38.94 -34.26
N LYS A 196 -13.88 -38.44 -33.44
CA LYS A 196 -13.76 -38.83 -32.03
C LYS A 196 -14.87 -38.20 -31.19
N LYS A 197 -15.25 -38.84 -30.08
CA LYS A 197 -16.21 -38.25 -29.13
C LYS A 197 -15.69 -36.91 -28.61
N LYS A 198 -16.59 -35.94 -28.51
CA LYS A 198 -16.36 -34.61 -27.93
C LYS A 198 -17.01 -34.49 -26.56
N SER A 199 -18.24 -34.96 -26.43
CA SER A 199 -18.92 -35.05 -25.15
C SER A 199 -20.05 -36.09 -25.20
N GLU A 200 -20.41 -36.65 -24.06
CA GLU A 200 -21.57 -37.52 -23.94
C GLU A 200 -22.17 -37.42 -22.54
N GLY A 201 -23.48 -37.60 -22.44
CA GLY A 201 -24.20 -37.61 -21.18
C GLY A 201 -25.70 -37.75 -21.41
N ASN A 202 -26.48 -37.61 -20.34
CA ASN A 202 -27.93 -37.70 -20.43
C ASN A 202 -28.58 -36.33 -20.28
N PHE A 203 -29.69 -36.15 -20.98
CA PHE A 203 -30.62 -35.04 -20.79
C PHE A 203 -31.94 -35.55 -20.22
N ALA A 204 -32.60 -34.70 -19.42
CA ALA A 204 -34.01 -34.82 -19.09
C ALA A 204 -34.67 -33.47 -19.33
N SER A 205 -35.67 -33.45 -20.23
CA SER A 205 -36.40 -32.22 -20.58
C SER A 205 -35.48 -31.05 -20.97
N GLY A 206 -34.42 -31.32 -21.74
CA GLY A 206 -33.45 -30.32 -22.20
C GLY A 206 -32.37 -29.93 -21.19
N ASN A 207 -32.41 -30.44 -19.95
CA ASN A 207 -31.38 -30.19 -18.93
C ASN A 207 -30.41 -31.36 -18.81
N ARG A 208 -29.11 -31.07 -18.72
CA ARG A 208 -28.07 -32.07 -18.48
C ARG A 208 -28.29 -32.72 -17.11
N ILE A 209 -28.38 -34.05 -17.07
CA ILE A 209 -28.53 -34.83 -15.84
C ILE A 209 -27.46 -35.91 -15.73
N GLY A 210 -27.15 -36.29 -14.50
CA GLY A 210 -26.16 -37.30 -14.19
C GLY A 210 -24.75 -36.94 -14.66
N GLU A 211 -23.99 -37.98 -14.98
CA GLU A 211 -22.59 -37.86 -15.37
C GLU A 211 -22.45 -37.43 -16.83
N TRP A 212 -21.60 -36.44 -17.06
CA TRP A 212 -21.21 -35.94 -18.37
C TRP A 212 -19.72 -36.06 -18.56
N LYS A 213 -19.31 -36.66 -19.67
CA LYS A 213 -17.90 -36.76 -20.05
C LYS A 213 -17.62 -35.84 -21.22
N GLU A 214 -16.49 -35.16 -21.19
CA GLU A 214 -15.94 -34.43 -22.33
C GLU A 214 -14.56 -34.96 -22.68
N TRP A 215 -14.21 -34.93 -23.96
CA TRP A 215 -12.89 -35.33 -24.46
C TRP A 215 -12.27 -34.22 -25.29
N TYR A 216 -10.95 -34.15 -25.25
CA TYR A 216 -10.18 -33.42 -26.26
C TYR A 216 -10.30 -34.11 -27.62
N ASP A 217 -10.05 -33.35 -28.68
CA ASP A 217 -9.95 -33.84 -30.07
C ASP A 217 -8.88 -34.93 -30.26
N ASN A 218 -7.88 -35.02 -29.38
CA ASN A 218 -6.92 -36.14 -29.38
C ASN A 218 -7.52 -37.44 -28.83
N GLY A 219 -8.71 -37.41 -28.22
CA GLY A 219 -9.42 -38.55 -27.63
C GLY A 219 -9.15 -38.78 -26.15
N GLN A 220 -8.30 -37.96 -25.51
CA GLN A 220 -8.12 -38.02 -24.06
C GLN A 220 -9.29 -37.36 -23.33
N LEU A 221 -9.66 -37.95 -22.19
CA LEU A 221 -10.71 -37.41 -21.34
C LEU A 221 -10.28 -36.04 -20.83
N LYS A 222 -11.21 -35.08 -20.87
CA LYS A 222 -11.02 -33.69 -20.48
C LYS A 222 -11.75 -33.43 -19.16
N THR A 223 -13.00 -33.87 -19.07
CA THR A 223 -13.80 -33.76 -17.85
C THR A 223 -14.74 -34.96 -17.68
N GLU A 224 -15.08 -35.22 -16.43
CA GLU A 224 -16.15 -36.12 -15.99
C GLU A 224 -16.88 -35.38 -14.88
N ILE A 225 -18.06 -34.87 -15.20
CA ILE A 225 -18.79 -33.90 -14.38
C ILE A 225 -20.11 -34.50 -13.93
N ASN A 226 -20.38 -34.42 -12.64
CA ASN A 226 -21.68 -34.67 -12.05
C ASN A 226 -22.26 -33.33 -11.58
N TYR A 227 -23.25 -32.80 -12.32
CA TYR A 227 -23.76 -31.43 -12.14
C TYR A 227 -24.51 -31.20 -10.83
N GLU A 228 -25.15 -32.25 -10.30
CA GLU A 228 -25.89 -32.15 -9.03
C GLU A 228 -25.10 -32.80 -7.90
N ASN A 229 -24.80 -34.09 -8.05
CA ASN A 229 -24.23 -34.91 -6.98
C ASN A 229 -23.22 -35.92 -7.52
N GLY A 230 -22.00 -35.94 -6.98
CA GLY A 230 -21.00 -36.96 -7.30
C GLY A 230 -19.58 -36.43 -7.51
N LEU A 231 -18.67 -37.35 -7.83
CA LEU A 231 -17.28 -37.03 -8.11
C LEU A 231 -17.16 -36.31 -9.45
N ASN A 232 -16.46 -35.19 -9.44
CA ASN A 232 -16.10 -34.43 -10.62
C ASN A 232 -14.59 -34.53 -10.80
N THR A 233 -14.13 -34.80 -12.03
CA THR A 233 -12.70 -34.93 -12.34
C THR A 233 -12.36 -34.18 -13.62
N PHE A 234 -11.20 -33.53 -13.63
CA PHE A 234 -10.69 -32.72 -14.72
C PHE A 234 -9.28 -33.17 -15.06
N TRP A 235 -8.97 -33.25 -16.35
CA TRP A 235 -7.66 -33.69 -16.85
C TRP A 235 -7.13 -32.72 -17.90
N THR A 236 -5.81 -32.61 -17.97
CA THR A 236 -5.10 -31.91 -19.03
C THR A 236 -5.17 -32.68 -20.35
N ARG A 237 -4.81 -32.02 -21.47
CA ARG A 237 -4.63 -32.64 -22.79
C ARG A 237 -3.53 -33.71 -22.85
N THR A 238 -2.76 -33.91 -21.78
CA THR A 238 -1.75 -34.98 -21.67
C THR A 238 -2.21 -36.13 -20.78
N GLY A 239 -3.39 -36.03 -20.15
CA GLY A 239 -3.95 -37.06 -19.27
C GLY A 239 -3.60 -36.90 -17.80
N THR A 240 -2.91 -35.82 -17.41
CA THR A 240 -2.62 -35.51 -16.01
C THR A 240 -3.89 -34.95 -15.36
N LYS A 241 -4.28 -35.44 -14.17
CA LYS A 241 -5.38 -34.81 -13.42
C LYS A 241 -5.04 -33.35 -13.09
N GLU A 242 -6.03 -32.47 -13.17
CA GLU A 242 -5.91 -31.06 -12.75
C GLU A 242 -6.58 -30.85 -11.40
N MET A 243 -7.79 -31.39 -11.26
CA MET A 243 -8.56 -31.37 -10.02
C MET A 243 -9.62 -32.47 -10.01
N GLU A 244 -10.00 -32.86 -8.80
CA GLU A 244 -11.13 -33.73 -8.56
C GLU A 244 -11.78 -33.39 -7.22
N GLY A 245 -13.06 -33.63 -7.08
CA GLY A 245 -13.76 -33.46 -5.82
C GLY A 245 -15.24 -33.74 -5.91
N ILE A 246 -15.90 -33.78 -4.76
CA ILE A 246 -17.32 -34.09 -4.68
C ILE A 246 -18.14 -32.81 -4.89
N MET A 247 -19.20 -32.93 -5.69
CA MET A 247 -20.30 -31.96 -5.75
C MET A 247 -21.49 -32.53 -4.98
N SER A 248 -22.16 -31.68 -4.21
CA SER A 248 -23.44 -31.94 -3.56
C SER A 248 -24.37 -30.76 -3.80
N ASP A 249 -25.59 -31.00 -4.29
CA ASP A 249 -26.56 -29.96 -4.67
C ASP A 249 -26.00 -28.85 -5.57
N GLY A 250 -25.15 -29.24 -6.53
CA GLY A 250 -24.51 -28.32 -7.47
C GLY A 250 -23.44 -27.41 -6.88
N LYS A 251 -22.96 -27.71 -5.67
CA LYS A 251 -21.89 -26.98 -4.96
C LYS A 251 -20.75 -27.89 -4.55
N ARG A 252 -19.54 -27.35 -4.41
CA ARG A 252 -18.39 -28.12 -3.92
C ARG A 252 -18.62 -28.56 -2.48
N ASP A 253 -18.35 -29.82 -2.21
CA ASP A 253 -18.55 -30.45 -0.91
C ASP A 253 -17.40 -31.45 -0.64
N LYS A 254 -17.11 -31.68 0.64
CA LYS A 254 -16.04 -32.56 1.12
C LYS A 254 -14.69 -32.21 0.47
N THR A 255 -13.88 -33.23 0.18
CA THR A 255 -12.51 -33.07 -0.27
C THR A 255 -12.42 -32.80 -1.76
N TRP A 256 -11.60 -31.80 -2.10
CA TRP A 256 -11.17 -31.42 -3.44
C TRP A 256 -9.65 -31.46 -3.51
N THR A 257 -9.13 -32.30 -4.40
CA THR A 257 -7.70 -32.44 -4.65
C THR A 257 -7.34 -31.73 -5.93
N TYR A 258 -6.18 -31.07 -5.94
CA TYR A 258 -5.65 -30.33 -7.07
C TYR A 258 -4.22 -30.78 -7.32
N TRP A 259 -3.84 -30.86 -8.59
CA TRP A 259 -2.52 -31.32 -9.02
C TRP A 259 -1.76 -30.26 -9.81
N TYR A 260 -0.44 -30.35 -9.75
CA TYR A 260 0.46 -29.64 -10.65
C TYR A 260 0.44 -30.29 -12.05
N ARG A 261 0.96 -29.56 -13.05
CA ARG A 261 1.16 -30.12 -14.41
C ARG A 261 2.09 -31.34 -14.42
N SER A 262 3.00 -31.43 -13.45
CA SER A 262 3.87 -32.60 -13.23
C SER A 262 3.13 -33.84 -12.72
N GLY A 263 1.86 -33.71 -12.30
CA GLY A 263 1.06 -34.80 -11.75
C GLY A 263 1.24 -35.03 -10.25
N LYS A 264 2.02 -34.19 -9.56
CA LYS A 264 2.11 -34.18 -8.09
C LYS A 264 0.95 -33.40 -7.49
N VAL A 265 0.50 -33.80 -6.30
CA VAL A 265 -0.55 -33.07 -5.58
C VAL A 265 -0.05 -31.69 -5.21
N ARG A 266 -0.86 -30.67 -5.50
CA ARG A 266 -0.63 -29.26 -5.16
C ARG A 266 -1.35 -28.87 -3.88
N SER A 267 -2.60 -29.29 -3.76
CA SER A 267 -3.41 -28.98 -2.58
C SER A 267 -4.58 -29.93 -2.42
N ILE A 268 -4.94 -30.21 -1.17
CA ILE A 268 -6.14 -30.91 -0.74
C ILE A 268 -6.94 -29.92 0.09
N ASN A 269 -8.19 -29.67 -0.30
CA ASN A 269 -9.04 -28.65 0.28
C ASN A 269 -10.38 -29.29 0.68
N ASN A 270 -10.90 -28.96 1.86
CA ASN A 270 -12.25 -29.37 2.24
C ASN A 270 -13.25 -28.22 2.09
N TYR A 271 -14.44 -28.56 1.60
CA TYR A 271 -15.54 -27.64 1.34
C TYR A 271 -16.84 -28.14 1.96
N LYS A 272 -17.74 -27.21 2.26
CA LYS A 272 -19.13 -27.44 2.60
C LYS A 272 -19.96 -26.37 1.89
N MET A 273 -20.79 -26.78 0.93
CA MET A 273 -21.64 -25.86 0.16
C MET A 273 -20.87 -24.68 -0.47
N ASP A 274 -19.77 -24.99 -1.19
CA ASP A 274 -18.81 -24.05 -1.79
C ASP A 274 -17.94 -23.22 -0.84
N VAL A 275 -18.16 -23.31 0.46
CA VAL A 275 -17.38 -22.61 1.49
C VAL A 275 -16.26 -23.51 1.99
N ARG A 276 -15.05 -22.99 2.22
CA ARG A 276 -13.96 -23.78 2.80
C ARG A 276 -14.31 -24.17 4.23
N ASP A 277 -14.25 -25.46 4.53
CA ASP A 277 -14.63 -26.01 5.82
C ASP A 277 -13.84 -27.31 6.06
N GLY A 278 -13.02 -27.33 7.12
CA GLY A 278 -12.08 -28.39 7.42
C GLY A 278 -10.62 -28.07 7.02
N LEU A 279 -9.78 -29.10 7.04
CA LEU A 279 -8.34 -28.99 6.80
C LEU A 279 -8.04 -28.65 5.32
N GLN A 280 -7.14 -27.71 5.10
CA GLN A 280 -6.45 -27.49 3.85
C GLN A 280 -5.00 -27.90 4.01
N THR A 281 -4.50 -28.73 3.10
CA THR A 281 -3.07 -29.05 2.99
C THR A 281 -2.57 -28.59 1.63
N LYS A 282 -1.48 -27.83 1.60
CA LYS A 282 -0.75 -27.48 0.38
C LYS A 282 0.60 -28.14 0.36
N TYR A 283 1.12 -28.38 -0.83
CA TYR A 283 2.38 -29.06 -1.06
C TYR A 283 3.23 -28.26 -2.04
N PHE A 284 4.54 -28.25 -1.82
CA PHE A 284 5.50 -27.85 -2.84
C PHE A 284 5.53 -28.87 -3.97
N GLU A 285 6.01 -28.46 -5.15
CA GLU A 285 6.15 -29.38 -6.29
C GLU A 285 7.19 -30.49 -6.05
N ASN A 286 8.03 -30.38 -5.02
CA ASN A 286 8.89 -31.50 -4.61
C ASN A 286 8.12 -32.61 -3.84
N GLY A 287 6.87 -32.35 -3.41
CA GLY A 287 6.00 -33.28 -2.69
C GLY A 287 5.99 -33.08 -1.16
N GLN A 288 6.83 -32.21 -0.63
CA GLN A 288 6.80 -31.84 0.79
C GLN A 288 5.64 -30.90 1.08
N LYS A 289 5.13 -30.91 2.31
CA LYS A 289 4.07 -29.99 2.74
C LYS A 289 4.59 -28.56 2.69
N GLU A 290 3.75 -27.65 2.24
CA GLU A 290 3.97 -26.20 2.26
C GLU A 290 3.20 -25.59 3.43
N SER A 291 1.94 -25.98 3.60
CA SER A 291 1.11 -25.50 4.72
C SER A 291 -0.05 -26.43 5.04
N GLU A 292 -0.47 -26.41 6.29
CA GLU A 292 -1.70 -27.02 6.81
C GLU A 292 -2.46 -25.98 7.60
N MET A 293 -3.73 -25.78 7.26
CA MET A 293 -4.57 -24.76 7.88
C MET A 293 -6.01 -25.26 8.00
N THR A 294 -6.64 -25.04 9.14
CA THR A 294 -8.04 -25.42 9.36
C THR A 294 -8.98 -24.24 9.07
N TYR A 295 -10.07 -24.52 8.36
CA TYR A 295 -11.14 -23.57 8.09
C TYR A 295 -12.44 -23.98 8.77
N VAL A 296 -13.22 -23.02 9.25
CA VAL A 296 -14.60 -23.20 9.72
C VAL A 296 -15.44 -22.10 9.10
N ASP A 297 -16.49 -22.46 8.36
CA ASP A 297 -17.36 -21.51 7.65
C ASP A 297 -16.59 -20.45 6.83
N GLY A 298 -15.51 -20.87 6.18
CA GLY A 298 -14.72 -20.04 5.26
C GLY A 298 -13.60 -19.24 5.93
N LYS A 299 -13.53 -19.22 7.26
CA LYS A 299 -12.50 -18.50 8.03
C LYS A 299 -11.44 -19.44 8.58
N LEU A 300 -10.20 -18.98 8.68
CA LEU A 300 -9.14 -19.70 9.39
C LEU A 300 -9.51 -19.82 10.87
N ASN A 301 -9.57 -21.06 11.36
CA ASN A 301 -9.93 -21.37 12.73
C ASN A 301 -9.32 -22.72 13.11
N GLY A 302 -8.38 -22.72 14.06
CA GLY A 302 -7.58 -23.88 14.43
C GLY A 302 -6.10 -23.74 14.02
N GLU A 303 -5.39 -24.86 14.13
CA GLU A 303 -3.95 -24.94 13.94
C GLU A 303 -3.55 -24.56 12.50
N ALA A 304 -2.40 -23.90 12.40
CA ALA A 304 -1.76 -23.51 11.16
C ALA A 304 -0.27 -23.80 11.22
N HIS A 305 0.18 -24.64 10.30
CA HIS A 305 1.56 -25.08 10.18
C HIS A 305 2.08 -24.72 8.80
N PHE A 306 3.30 -24.21 8.73
CA PHE A 306 3.98 -23.82 7.50
C PHE A 306 5.38 -24.41 7.50
N TRP A 307 5.82 -24.89 6.34
CA TRP A 307 7.13 -25.48 6.16
C TRP A 307 7.88 -24.81 5.02
N LEU A 308 9.20 -24.82 5.13
CA LEU A 308 10.10 -24.47 4.04
C LEU A 308 10.14 -25.59 3.00
N GLU A 309 10.61 -25.28 1.79
CA GLU A 309 10.72 -26.26 0.68
C GLU A 309 11.71 -27.40 0.97
N ASN A 310 12.50 -27.33 2.04
CA ASN A 310 13.35 -28.43 2.51
C ASN A 310 12.68 -29.33 3.57
N GLY A 311 11.45 -28.99 3.99
CA GLY A 311 10.63 -29.72 4.95
C GLY A 311 10.84 -29.30 6.40
N GLN A 312 11.71 -28.32 6.66
CA GLN A 312 11.86 -27.73 7.99
C GLN A 312 10.65 -26.84 8.32
N PRO A 313 10.28 -26.73 9.61
CA PRO A 313 9.23 -25.80 10.03
C PRO A 313 9.64 -24.36 9.70
N ASP A 314 8.67 -23.55 9.27
CA ASP A 314 8.82 -22.13 9.00
C ASP A 314 8.02 -21.31 10.03
N ILE A 315 6.74 -21.65 10.17
CA ILE A 315 5.79 -20.95 11.05
C ILE A 315 4.80 -21.96 11.63
N ASP A 316 4.44 -21.78 12.90
CA ASP A 316 3.50 -22.62 13.62
C ASP A 316 2.66 -21.74 14.53
N GLY A 317 1.37 -21.96 14.56
CA GLY A 317 0.47 -21.25 15.46
C GLY A 317 -0.98 -21.64 15.24
N ASN A 318 -1.87 -20.78 15.72
CA ASN A 318 -3.31 -21.04 15.67
C ASN A 318 -4.07 -19.77 15.28
N PHE A 319 -5.17 -19.95 14.55
CA PHE A 319 -6.10 -18.89 14.18
C PHE A 319 -7.43 -19.04 14.90
N LYS A 320 -8.11 -17.92 15.10
CA LYS A 320 -9.51 -17.83 15.50
C LYS A 320 -10.18 -16.73 14.69
N ASP A 321 -11.13 -17.11 13.85
CA ASP A 321 -11.87 -16.19 12.97
C ASP A 321 -10.94 -15.28 12.13
N ASP A 322 -9.98 -15.88 11.43
CA ASP A 322 -8.94 -15.22 10.62
C ASP A 322 -7.88 -14.42 11.40
N LEU A 323 -7.95 -14.38 12.74
CA LEU A 323 -6.99 -13.67 13.58
C LEU A 323 -6.04 -14.65 14.27
N GLN A 324 -4.76 -14.30 14.38
CA GLN A 324 -3.78 -15.07 15.15
C GLN A 324 -4.21 -15.13 16.62
N GLU A 325 -4.14 -16.32 17.21
CA GLU A 325 -4.58 -16.60 18.58
C GLU A 325 -3.68 -17.66 19.22
N GLY A 326 -3.24 -17.43 20.46
CA GLY A 326 -2.37 -18.34 21.19
C GLY A 326 -0.90 -18.24 20.77
N LEU A 327 -0.13 -19.29 21.03
CA LEU A 327 1.31 -19.32 20.77
C LEU A 327 1.61 -19.35 19.28
N TRP A 328 2.54 -18.51 18.86
CA TRP A 328 3.11 -18.51 17.53
C TRP A 328 4.62 -18.67 17.61
N THR A 329 5.15 -19.60 16.82
CA THR A 329 6.58 -19.88 16.71
C THR A 329 7.03 -19.65 15.28
N TYR A 330 8.16 -18.97 15.13
CA TYR A 330 8.78 -18.65 13.86
C TYR A 330 10.20 -19.20 13.83
N TRP A 331 10.52 -19.96 12.79
CA TRP A 331 11.85 -20.52 12.59
C TRP A 331 12.61 -19.71 11.53
N ARG A 332 13.93 -19.83 11.55
CA ARG A 332 14.82 -19.27 10.55
C ARG A 332 15.06 -20.31 9.46
N LYS A 333 15.61 -19.87 8.33
CA LYS A 333 15.98 -20.75 7.20
C LYS A 333 16.99 -21.86 7.53
N ASP A 334 17.70 -21.74 8.66
CA ASP A 334 18.62 -22.77 9.16
C ASP A 334 17.92 -23.82 10.06
N GLY A 335 16.61 -23.71 10.27
CA GLY A 335 15.79 -24.59 11.09
C GLY A 335 15.81 -24.27 12.58
N LYS A 336 16.53 -23.23 13.03
CA LYS A 336 16.54 -22.80 14.44
C LYS A 336 15.40 -21.81 14.71
N LYS A 337 14.91 -21.76 15.95
CA LYS A 337 13.90 -20.77 16.35
C LYS A 337 14.44 -19.35 16.14
N GLY A 338 13.63 -18.50 15.52
CA GLY A 338 13.88 -17.08 15.39
C GLY A 338 13.19 -16.30 16.50
N ASN A 339 11.89 -16.52 16.67
CA ASN A 339 11.10 -15.87 17.71
C ASN A 339 9.80 -16.60 18.00
N GLU A 340 9.25 -16.39 19.19
CA GLU A 340 7.96 -16.95 19.59
C GLU A 340 7.28 -16.04 20.62
N GLY A 341 5.95 -16.13 20.69
CA GLY A 341 5.14 -15.40 21.65
C GLY A 341 3.66 -15.60 21.36
N ASN A 342 2.80 -15.10 22.24
CA ASN A 342 1.36 -15.26 22.05
C ASN A 342 0.77 -14.09 21.25
N TYR A 343 -0.28 -14.41 20.49
CA TYR A 343 -1.23 -13.46 19.96
C TYR A 343 -2.58 -13.59 20.67
N SER A 344 -3.26 -12.46 20.84
CA SER A 344 -4.66 -12.39 21.23
C SER A 344 -5.38 -11.47 20.25
N LYS A 345 -6.37 -12.01 19.53
CA LYS A 345 -7.12 -11.26 18.48
C LYS A 345 -6.20 -10.56 17.47
N GLY A 346 -5.15 -11.25 17.04
CA GLY A 346 -4.19 -10.73 16.04
C GLY A 346 -3.19 -9.70 16.58
N LYS A 347 -3.11 -9.48 17.90
CA LYS A 347 -2.13 -8.58 18.52
C LYS A 347 -1.19 -9.33 19.44
N MET A 348 0.09 -8.98 19.45
CA MET A 348 1.09 -9.56 20.36
C MET A 348 0.64 -9.38 21.81
N ASP A 349 0.68 -10.46 22.58
CA ASP A 349 0.21 -10.48 23.97
C ASP A 349 1.11 -11.39 24.82
N GLY A 350 1.42 -10.95 26.03
CA GLY A 350 2.38 -11.63 26.90
C GLY A 350 3.83 -11.52 26.42
N ARG A 351 4.66 -12.46 26.86
CA ARG A 351 6.10 -12.46 26.60
C ARG A 351 6.42 -12.97 25.20
N TRP A 352 7.23 -12.20 24.50
CA TRP A 352 7.84 -12.54 23.22
C TRP A 352 9.34 -12.73 23.39
N THR A 353 9.84 -13.86 22.92
CA THR A 353 11.26 -14.22 23.00
C THR A 353 11.83 -14.29 21.60
N TYR A 354 13.02 -13.72 21.42
CA TYR A 354 13.76 -13.70 20.16
C TYR A 354 15.12 -14.33 20.38
N TRP A 355 15.61 -15.11 19.41
CA TRP A 355 16.88 -15.82 19.50
C TRP A 355 17.87 -15.40 18.42
N TYR A 356 19.15 -15.42 18.79
CA TYR A 356 20.28 -15.39 17.87
C TYR A 356 20.37 -16.68 17.06
N SER A 357 21.17 -16.67 15.97
CA SER A 357 21.40 -17.85 15.13
C SER A 357 22.15 -18.97 15.86
N ASN A 358 22.84 -18.64 16.96
CA ASN A 358 23.49 -19.62 17.82
C ASN A 358 22.49 -20.32 18.77
N GLY A 359 21.23 -19.86 18.83
CA GLY A 359 20.16 -20.41 19.68
C GLY A 359 20.07 -19.77 21.08
N GLN A 360 20.93 -18.80 21.41
CA GLN A 360 20.80 -18.03 22.63
C GLN A 360 19.75 -16.93 22.49
N VAL A 361 19.15 -16.52 23.61
CA VAL A 361 18.14 -15.46 23.63
C VAL A 361 18.81 -14.14 23.27
N TRP A 362 18.26 -13.42 22.30
CA TRP A 362 18.63 -12.06 21.95
C TRP A 362 17.87 -11.05 22.80
N LYS A 363 16.54 -11.18 22.86
CA LYS A 363 15.72 -10.30 23.68
C LYS A 363 14.40 -10.95 24.08
N GLU A 364 13.87 -10.46 25.20
CA GLU A 364 12.55 -10.80 25.73
C GLU A 364 11.77 -9.51 25.93
N VAL A 365 10.54 -9.48 25.42
CA VAL A 365 9.69 -8.29 25.43
C VAL A 365 8.29 -8.69 25.84
N ASP A 366 7.75 -8.01 26.84
CA ASP A 366 6.36 -8.18 27.23
C ASP A 366 5.45 -7.20 26.46
N TYR A 367 4.32 -7.72 25.97
CA TYR A 367 3.29 -6.98 25.26
C TYR A 367 1.93 -7.15 25.92
N THR A 368 1.06 -6.14 25.79
CA THR A 368 -0.38 -6.27 26.03
C THR A 368 -1.11 -5.60 24.90
N ALA A 369 -1.93 -6.38 24.18
CA ALA A 369 -2.66 -5.92 23.00
C ALA A 369 -1.77 -5.15 21.98
N GLY A 370 -0.55 -5.62 21.76
CA GLY A 370 0.43 -5.07 20.80
C GLY A 370 1.28 -3.91 21.31
N ILE A 371 1.07 -3.44 22.54
CA ILE A 371 1.81 -2.32 23.15
C ILE A 371 2.85 -2.89 24.13
N ARG A 372 4.09 -2.39 24.11
CA ARG A 372 5.12 -2.86 25.06
C ARG A 372 4.73 -2.48 26.47
N THR A 373 4.72 -3.46 27.36
CA THR A 373 4.41 -3.29 28.78
C THR A 373 5.08 -4.39 29.58
N GLY A 374 5.69 -4.08 30.71
CA GLY A 374 6.45 -5.06 31.51
C GLY A 374 7.90 -5.17 31.07
N ALA A 375 8.45 -6.39 31.10
CA ALA A 375 9.89 -6.60 30.96
C ALA A 375 10.41 -6.31 29.54
N TRP A 376 11.60 -5.71 29.49
CA TRP A 376 12.41 -5.57 28.29
C TRP A 376 13.85 -5.96 28.61
N ASN A 377 14.23 -7.16 28.19
CA ASN A 377 15.56 -7.71 28.41
C ASN A 377 16.26 -7.89 27.07
N ILE A 378 17.49 -7.41 26.94
CA ILE A 378 18.38 -7.68 25.81
C ILE A 378 19.63 -8.34 26.36
N TYR A 379 20.12 -9.34 25.63
CA TYR A 379 21.28 -10.12 25.96
C TYR A 379 22.30 -10.02 24.82
N PHE A 380 23.57 -10.21 25.13
CA PHE A 380 24.64 -10.42 24.16
C PHE A 380 24.58 -11.83 23.57
N GLU A 381 25.33 -12.09 22.50
CA GLU A 381 25.41 -13.42 21.85
C GLU A 381 26.04 -14.51 22.72
N ASP A 382 26.68 -14.16 23.84
CA ASP A 382 27.21 -15.09 24.84
C ASP A 382 26.23 -15.36 26.00
N GLY A 383 25.08 -14.67 26.02
CA GLY A 383 23.97 -14.87 26.96
C GLY A 383 24.04 -13.95 28.17
N LYS A 384 25.09 -13.12 28.29
CA LYS A 384 25.16 -12.08 29.32
C LYS A 384 24.12 -10.99 29.02
N LYS A 385 23.63 -10.34 30.08
CA LYS A 385 22.70 -9.22 29.93
C LYS A 385 23.43 -8.04 29.30
N PHE A 386 22.83 -7.46 28.25
CA PHE A 386 23.24 -6.18 27.70
C PHE A 386 22.47 -5.06 28.36
N ARG A 387 21.13 -5.13 28.35
CA ARG A 387 20.27 -4.08 28.86
C ARG A 387 18.96 -4.65 29.37
N VAL A 388 18.56 -4.25 30.58
CA VAL A 388 17.27 -4.64 31.16
C VAL A 388 16.53 -3.42 31.66
N GLY A 389 15.21 -3.47 31.57
CA GLY A 389 14.33 -2.43 32.09
C GLY A 389 12.87 -2.82 31.94
N GLN A 390 12.00 -1.82 32.07
CA GLN A 390 10.57 -2.00 31.93
C GLN A 390 9.96 -0.94 31.01
N TYR A 391 8.90 -1.34 30.32
CA TYR A 391 8.02 -0.43 29.58
C TYR A 391 6.65 -0.36 30.23
N GLU A 392 6.00 0.78 30.10
CA GLU A 392 4.58 0.97 30.36
C GLU A 392 4.03 1.84 29.23
N ASN A 393 3.05 1.31 28.50
CA ASN A 393 2.45 1.98 27.34
C ASN A 393 3.48 2.49 26.32
N ASP A 394 4.41 1.62 25.90
CA ASP A 394 5.52 1.94 24.98
C ASP A 394 6.55 2.98 25.48
N MET A 395 6.46 3.42 26.73
CA MET A 395 7.43 4.33 27.35
C MET A 395 8.29 3.61 28.39
N GLU A 396 9.58 3.93 28.44
CA GLU A 396 10.50 3.39 29.44
C GLU A 396 10.06 3.84 30.85
N THR A 397 10.01 2.90 31.79
CA THR A 397 9.60 3.15 33.18
C THR A 397 10.45 2.32 34.14
N GLY A 398 10.53 2.76 35.39
CA GLY A 398 11.24 2.06 36.45
C GLY A 398 12.76 2.01 36.23
N LEU A 399 13.40 1.03 36.86
CA LEU A 399 14.86 0.89 36.89
C LEU A 399 15.38 0.25 35.59
N TRP A 400 16.35 0.93 34.98
CA TRP A 400 17.10 0.45 33.84
C TRP A 400 18.54 0.19 34.22
N THR A 401 19.11 -0.86 33.64
CA THR A 401 20.51 -1.24 33.88
C THR A 401 21.12 -1.77 32.58
N GLU A 402 22.35 -1.36 32.30
CA GLU A 402 23.11 -1.73 31.11
C GLU A 402 24.50 -2.23 31.53
N TRP A 403 24.99 -3.23 30.80
CA TRP A 403 26.32 -3.82 30.98
C TRP A 403 27.05 -3.88 29.64
N ASN A 404 28.38 -3.88 29.69
CA ASN A 404 29.22 -4.17 28.53
C ASN A 404 29.44 -5.70 28.35
N GLU A 405 30.14 -6.10 27.29
CA GLU A 405 30.39 -7.51 26.93
C GLU A 405 31.18 -8.28 28.02
N ASP A 406 32.01 -7.58 28.79
CA ASP A 406 32.75 -8.14 29.93
C ASP A 406 31.85 -8.37 31.16
N GLY A 407 30.60 -7.89 31.13
CA GLY A 407 29.65 -7.97 32.23
C GLY A 407 29.81 -6.86 33.27
N VAL A 408 30.60 -5.82 32.96
CA VAL A 408 30.72 -4.63 33.80
C VAL A 408 29.48 -3.77 33.60
N MET A 409 28.80 -3.39 34.68
CA MET A 409 27.66 -2.48 34.63
C MET A 409 28.15 -1.10 34.19
N VAL A 410 27.63 -0.56 33.10
CA VAL A 410 28.05 0.74 32.53
C VAL A 410 27.03 1.85 32.80
N LEU A 411 25.77 1.51 33.06
CA LEU A 411 24.71 2.48 33.31
C LEU A 411 23.61 1.90 34.19
N ARG A 412 23.08 2.73 35.09
CA ARG A 412 21.93 2.40 35.94
C ARG A 412 21.16 3.66 36.32
N GLY A 413 19.85 3.65 36.15
CA GLY A 413 19.00 4.76 36.56
C GLY A 413 17.52 4.50 36.30
N ASN A 414 16.65 5.41 36.74
CA ASN A 414 15.22 5.25 36.55
C ASN A 414 14.70 6.09 35.39
N TYR A 415 13.77 5.55 34.64
CA TYR A 415 12.90 6.30 33.74
C TYR A 415 11.51 6.45 34.35
N LYS A 416 10.83 7.53 33.97
CA LYS A 416 9.41 7.75 34.22
C LYS A 416 8.80 8.30 32.94
N ASN A 417 7.90 7.56 32.29
CA ASN A 417 7.29 7.96 31.02
C ASN A 417 8.33 8.33 29.93
N GLY A 418 9.39 7.54 29.81
CA GLY A 418 10.41 7.72 28.78
C GLY A 418 11.44 8.82 29.04
N ILE A 419 11.38 9.51 30.18
CA ILE A 419 12.37 10.53 30.57
C ILE A 419 13.15 10.10 31.82
N MET A 420 14.44 10.47 31.87
CA MET A 420 15.34 10.16 32.98
C MET A 420 14.85 10.85 34.26
N GLU A 421 14.71 10.09 35.34
CA GLU A 421 14.21 10.56 36.64
C GLU A 421 15.08 10.05 37.79
N GLY A 422 15.36 10.90 38.76
CA GLY A 422 16.15 10.59 39.93
C GLY A 422 17.64 10.38 39.62
N LYS A 423 18.29 9.54 40.44
CA LYS A 423 19.73 9.30 40.39
C LYS A 423 20.11 8.33 39.28
N TRP A 424 21.07 8.75 38.47
CA TRP A 424 21.70 7.99 37.40
C TRP A 424 23.18 7.78 37.69
N GLU A 425 23.63 6.55 37.55
CA GLU A 425 25.00 6.13 37.83
C GLU A 425 25.58 5.52 36.56
N ALA A 426 26.79 5.92 36.19
CA ALA A 426 27.54 5.33 35.09
C ALA A 426 28.92 4.89 35.56
N TRP A 427 29.48 3.89 34.89
CA TRP A 427 30.82 3.36 35.14
C TRP A 427 31.63 3.33 33.85
N HIS A 428 32.95 3.36 33.98
CA HIS A 428 33.90 3.10 32.91
C HIS A 428 34.05 1.60 32.69
N ASP A 429 34.63 1.19 31.56
CA ASP A 429 34.80 -0.23 31.21
C ASP A 429 35.66 -1.00 32.21
N ASN A 430 36.54 -0.31 32.95
CA ASN A 430 37.34 -0.90 34.02
C ASN A 430 36.57 -1.08 35.35
N GLY A 431 35.28 -0.73 35.39
CA GLY A 431 34.42 -0.83 36.57
C GLY A 431 34.50 0.33 37.55
N ASN A 432 35.38 1.31 37.34
CA ASN A 432 35.39 2.53 38.16
C ASN A 432 34.18 3.40 37.83
N LYS A 433 33.65 4.11 38.82
CA LYS A 433 32.57 5.08 38.59
C LYS A 433 33.00 6.14 37.58
N LYS A 434 32.09 6.49 36.68
CA LYS A 434 32.23 7.53 35.65
C LYS A 434 31.43 8.76 36.02
N SER A 435 30.18 8.57 36.44
CA SER A 435 29.35 9.67 36.90
C SER A 435 28.24 9.25 37.85
N VAL A 436 27.78 10.21 38.64
CA VAL A 436 26.56 10.18 39.42
C VAL A 436 25.84 11.48 39.12
N VAL A 437 24.69 11.39 38.48
CA VAL A 437 23.94 12.53 37.96
C VAL A 437 22.50 12.43 38.44
N GLU A 438 21.92 13.53 38.90
CA GLU A 438 20.53 13.59 39.35
C GLU A 438 19.67 14.33 38.33
N TYR A 439 18.53 13.72 37.98
CA TYR A 439 17.57 14.23 37.01
C TYR A 439 16.19 14.42 37.66
N SER A 440 15.47 15.45 37.19
CA SER A 440 14.04 15.65 37.48
C SER A 440 13.36 16.09 36.20
N ASN A 441 12.41 15.28 35.71
CA ASN A 441 11.74 15.45 34.42
C ASN A 441 12.76 15.56 33.24
N GLY A 442 13.78 14.71 33.23
CA GLY A 442 14.82 14.69 32.18
C GLY A 442 15.82 15.85 32.23
N LEU A 443 15.73 16.76 33.22
CA LEU A 443 16.63 17.90 33.40
C LEU A 443 17.58 17.67 34.57
N LEU A 444 18.85 18.07 34.42
CA LEU A 444 19.86 18.00 35.47
C LEU A 444 19.46 18.84 36.69
N CYS A 445 19.56 18.26 37.87
CA CYS A 445 19.33 18.95 39.13
C CYS A 445 20.29 18.44 40.21
N GLY A 446 20.36 19.16 41.33
CA GLY A 446 21.14 18.68 42.48
C GLY A 446 22.63 18.62 42.20
N ARG A 447 23.33 17.75 42.92
CA ARG A 447 24.79 17.57 42.83
C ARG A 447 25.11 16.44 41.86
N ASN A 448 25.98 16.73 40.90
CA ASN A 448 26.48 15.81 39.89
C ASN A 448 27.99 15.65 40.04
N ASP A 449 28.45 14.42 40.14
CA ASP A 449 29.85 14.07 40.35
C ASP A 449 30.35 13.23 39.15
N PHE A 450 31.57 13.53 38.69
CA PHE A 450 32.20 12.87 37.55
C PHE A 450 33.62 12.46 37.91
N TRP A 451 34.07 11.31 37.43
CA TRP A 451 35.38 10.76 37.72
C TRP A 451 36.08 10.31 36.43
N PHE A 452 37.40 10.41 36.42
CA PHE A 452 38.25 9.82 35.39
C PHE A 452 38.30 8.29 35.51
N GLU A 453 38.76 7.61 34.46
CA GLU A 453 38.93 6.15 34.46
C GLU A 453 39.82 5.64 35.60
N ASN A 454 40.78 6.44 36.08
CA ASN A 454 41.63 6.09 37.21
C ASN A 454 40.96 6.26 38.59
N GLY A 455 39.65 6.58 38.62
CA GLY A 455 38.84 6.76 39.83
C GLY A 455 39.00 8.11 40.52
N ARG A 456 39.85 9.02 40.02
CA ARG A 456 40.00 10.36 40.61
C ARG A 456 38.88 11.29 40.16
N PRO A 457 38.43 12.24 41.00
CA PRO A 457 37.42 13.22 40.61
C PRO A 457 37.83 14.00 39.36
N GLN A 458 36.85 14.34 38.53
CA GLN A 458 37.00 15.13 37.31
C GLN A 458 36.18 16.42 37.42
N PHE A 459 34.91 16.31 37.78
CA PHE A 459 34.01 17.45 38.00
C PHE A 459 33.11 17.21 39.22
N GLU A 460 32.81 18.28 39.95
CA GLU A 460 31.69 18.37 40.88
C GLU A 460 30.85 19.58 40.47
N GLU A 461 29.61 19.37 40.06
CA GLU A 461 28.72 20.41 39.53
C GLU A 461 27.38 20.40 40.25
N THR A 462 26.83 21.57 40.58
CA THR A 462 25.48 21.66 41.16
C THR A 462 24.55 22.35 40.17
N TYR A 463 23.39 21.75 39.87
CA TYR A 463 22.39 22.29 38.96
C TYR A 463 21.07 22.63 39.66
N LYS A 464 20.38 23.63 39.13
CA LYS A 464 19.00 23.97 39.49
C LYS A 464 18.17 24.09 38.23
N ILE A 465 16.94 23.57 38.30
CA ILE A 465 15.96 23.72 37.24
C ILE A 465 15.29 25.09 37.36
N THR A 466 15.20 25.82 36.25
CA THR A 466 14.59 27.15 36.14
C THR A 466 13.81 27.27 34.84
N ASP A 467 12.96 28.29 34.73
CA ASP A 467 12.31 28.63 33.46
C ASP A 467 13.36 29.05 32.43
N SER A 468 13.13 28.63 31.18
CA SER A 468 14.01 28.96 30.07
C SER A 468 13.94 30.46 29.74
N LYS A 469 15.08 31.05 29.34
CA LYS A 469 15.18 32.48 29.01
C LYS A 469 14.35 32.88 27.78
N ASN A 470 14.02 31.93 26.91
CA ASN A 470 13.15 32.14 25.75
C ASN A 470 11.65 31.98 26.08
N GLY A 471 11.30 31.66 27.32
CA GLY A 471 9.91 31.44 27.76
C GLY A 471 9.34 30.06 27.42
N GLU A 472 10.11 29.19 26.78
CA GLU A 472 9.66 27.84 26.39
C GLU A 472 10.21 26.80 27.37
N GLY A 473 9.38 26.42 28.35
CA GLY A 473 9.66 25.30 29.25
C GLY A 473 10.75 25.56 30.30
N LYS A 474 11.28 24.46 30.85
CA LYS A 474 12.28 24.47 31.92
C LYS A 474 13.66 24.08 31.39
N THR A 475 14.71 24.58 32.03
CA THR A 475 16.11 24.29 31.69
C THR A 475 16.96 24.11 32.95
N SER A 476 18.13 23.48 32.80
CA SER A 476 19.08 23.25 33.89
C SER A 476 20.17 24.33 33.84
N VAL A 477 20.45 24.97 34.97
CA VAL A 477 21.54 25.95 35.08
C VAL A 477 22.46 25.62 36.25
N LEU A 478 23.77 25.84 36.09
CA LEU A 478 24.73 25.72 37.19
C LEU A 478 24.31 26.65 38.34
N ASN A 479 24.14 26.11 39.54
CA ASN A 479 23.67 26.84 40.70
C ASN A 479 24.13 26.14 41.99
N GLY A 480 25.23 26.61 42.55
CA GLY A 480 25.89 26.02 43.71
C GLY A 480 27.39 25.83 43.47
N SER A 481 27.97 24.86 44.17
CA SER A 481 29.40 24.56 44.09
C SER A 481 29.77 24.03 42.71
N TYR A 482 30.91 24.50 42.21
CA TYR A 482 31.58 23.97 41.01
C TYR A 482 33.04 23.69 41.32
N LYS A 483 33.51 22.50 40.94
CA LYS A 483 34.93 22.15 40.97
C LYS A 483 35.31 21.35 39.74
N ASN A 484 36.52 21.60 39.24
CA ASN A 484 37.16 20.77 38.23
C ASN A 484 38.55 20.34 38.70
N TYR A 485 38.93 19.12 38.32
CA TYR A 485 40.17 18.47 38.69
C TYR A 485 40.92 17.99 37.46
N ASN A 486 42.26 17.90 37.56
CA ASN A 486 43.06 17.23 36.54
C ASN A 486 43.16 15.71 36.80
N ILE A 487 43.74 14.96 35.85
CA ILE A 487 43.89 13.50 35.93
C ILE A 487 44.69 13.02 37.16
N ARG A 488 45.45 13.91 37.81
CA ARG A 488 46.19 13.64 39.05
C ARG A 488 45.35 13.91 40.31
N GLY A 489 44.10 14.33 40.19
CA GLY A 489 43.22 14.66 41.32
C GLY A 489 43.49 16.01 41.96
N VAL A 490 44.28 16.88 41.31
CA VAL A 490 44.51 18.25 41.78
C VAL A 490 43.33 19.11 41.35
N GLU A 491 42.72 19.82 42.30
CA GLU A 491 41.68 20.82 42.04
C GLU A 491 42.27 21.97 41.20
N MET A 492 41.78 22.14 39.98
CA MET A 492 42.25 23.16 39.05
C MET A 492 41.42 24.44 39.17
N ILE A 493 40.11 24.30 39.30
CA ILE A 493 39.17 25.42 39.39
C ILE A 493 38.16 25.09 40.46
N SER A 494 37.86 26.04 41.34
CA SER A 494 36.70 25.96 42.23
C SER A 494 36.02 27.31 42.37
N GLY A 495 34.69 27.28 42.50
CA GLY A 495 33.89 28.47 42.67
C GLY A 495 32.42 28.16 42.92
N THR A 496 31.59 29.19 42.84
CA THR A 496 30.15 29.07 43.05
C THR A 496 29.40 29.77 41.92
N TYR A 497 28.37 29.10 41.41
CA TYR A 497 27.45 29.65 40.44
C TYR A 497 26.13 30.02 41.11
N ASN A 498 25.50 31.09 40.65
CA ASN A 498 24.13 31.45 40.96
C ASN A 498 23.38 31.65 39.64
N MET A 499 22.37 30.81 39.39
CA MET A 499 21.54 30.86 38.18
C MET A 499 22.36 30.95 36.87
N GLY A 500 23.37 30.10 36.74
CA GLY A 500 24.25 29.98 35.58
C GLY A 500 25.37 31.02 35.51
N LYS A 501 25.48 31.92 36.48
CA LYS A 501 26.48 32.99 36.50
C LYS A 501 27.48 32.81 37.63
N ARG A 502 28.76 33.11 37.39
CA ARG A 502 29.79 33.09 38.44
C ARG A 502 29.43 34.09 39.54
N ASN A 503 29.46 33.64 40.79
CA ASN A 503 29.05 34.45 41.94
C ASN A 503 29.84 34.07 43.19
N GLY A 504 30.55 35.03 43.77
CA GLY A 504 31.51 34.81 44.85
C GLY A 504 32.92 34.55 44.32
N LYS A 505 33.71 33.82 45.12
CA LYS A 505 35.13 33.55 44.87
C LYS A 505 35.33 32.43 43.86
N PHE A 506 36.19 32.64 42.87
CA PHE A 506 36.76 31.64 41.98
C PHE A 506 38.26 31.52 42.24
N THR A 507 38.74 30.30 42.40
CA THR A 507 40.17 29.99 42.60
C THR A 507 40.65 29.13 41.46
N TYR A 508 41.75 29.56 40.83
CA TYR A 508 42.43 28.84 39.75
C TYR A 508 43.79 28.40 40.24
N ARG A 509 44.12 27.13 40.01
CA ARG A 509 45.37 26.50 40.41
C ARG A 509 46.09 25.94 39.18
N ASN A 510 47.41 25.87 39.28
CA ASN A 510 48.23 25.15 38.30
C ASN A 510 48.16 23.62 38.51
N ALA A 511 48.82 22.86 37.62
CA ALA A 511 48.77 21.40 37.64
C ALA A 511 49.32 20.75 38.94
N ASN A 512 50.06 21.51 39.75
CA ASN A 512 50.65 21.06 41.02
C ASN A 512 49.87 21.57 42.25
N GLY A 513 48.77 22.29 42.05
CA GLY A 513 47.89 22.80 43.11
C GLY A 513 48.27 24.18 43.64
N GLY A 514 49.31 24.82 43.10
CA GLY A 514 49.66 26.20 43.41
C GLY A 514 48.60 27.16 42.89
N VAL A 515 48.14 28.09 43.71
CA VAL A 515 47.16 29.11 43.31
C VAL A 515 47.82 30.09 42.35
N ILE A 516 47.26 30.22 41.15
CA ILE A 516 47.72 31.17 40.12
C ILE A 516 46.78 32.36 39.97
N LYS A 517 45.51 32.20 40.37
CA LYS A 517 44.54 33.28 40.31
C LYS A 517 43.40 33.13 41.32
N VAL A 518 42.99 34.24 41.91
CA VAL A 518 41.75 34.36 42.70
C VAL A 518 40.93 35.51 42.13
N GLU A 519 39.71 35.23 41.73
CA GLU A 519 38.77 36.21 41.17
C GLU A 519 37.49 36.24 42.01
N TYR A 520 36.83 37.39 42.09
CA TYR A 520 35.55 37.53 42.76
C TYR A 520 34.51 38.10 41.80
N TYR A 521 33.31 37.53 41.83
CA TYR A 521 32.25 37.86 40.90
C TYR A 521 30.93 38.14 41.60
N LYS A 522 30.13 39.02 41.00
CA LYS A 522 28.70 39.17 41.31
C LYS A 522 27.93 39.04 40.00
N ASN A 523 27.27 37.90 39.80
CA ASN A 523 26.54 37.57 38.57
C ASN A 523 27.37 37.80 37.28
N ASP A 524 28.52 37.12 37.18
CA ASP A 524 29.54 37.22 36.11
C ASP A 524 30.27 38.56 35.98
N LYS A 525 29.87 39.60 36.70
CA LYS A 525 30.62 40.86 36.75
C LYS A 525 31.76 40.77 37.76
N PRO A 526 33.00 41.16 37.41
CA PRO A 526 34.08 41.35 38.38
C PRO A 526 33.63 42.22 39.56
N ASP A 527 33.71 41.71 40.79
CA ASP A 527 33.26 42.41 41.99
C ASP A 527 34.07 41.93 43.20
N GLY A 528 34.88 42.81 43.79
CA GLY A 528 35.85 42.46 44.83
C GLY A 528 37.31 42.48 44.35
N LYS A 529 38.20 41.88 45.13
CA LYS A 529 39.65 41.96 44.93
C LYS A 529 40.18 40.76 44.15
N TRP A 530 40.62 40.99 42.92
CA TRP A 530 41.25 39.97 42.09
C TRP A 530 42.76 39.93 42.33
N GLN A 531 43.32 38.72 42.33
CA GLN A 531 44.73 38.49 42.61
C GLN A 531 45.30 37.50 41.59
N ASP A 532 46.38 37.89 40.92
CA ASP A 532 47.20 36.99 40.09
C ASP A 532 48.49 36.66 40.84
N PHE A 533 48.98 35.42 40.69
CA PHE A 533 50.18 34.94 41.35
C PHE A 533 51.19 34.43 40.32
N TYR A 534 52.48 34.60 40.60
CA TYR A 534 53.54 33.91 39.87
C TYR A 534 53.44 32.39 40.08
N ASP A 535 54.02 31.61 39.17
CA ASP A 535 53.98 30.14 39.21
C ASP A 535 54.53 29.53 40.52
N PHE A 536 55.44 30.24 41.20
CA PHE A 536 56.01 29.87 42.50
C PHE A 536 55.23 30.40 43.72
N GLY A 537 54.08 31.05 43.51
CA GLY A 537 53.12 31.46 44.55
C GLY A 537 53.24 32.90 45.06
N GLY A 538 54.22 33.68 44.62
CA GLY A 538 54.30 35.11 44.96
C GLY A 538 53.17 35.93 44.32
N LEU A 539 52.63 36.91 45.04
CA LEU A 539 51.59 37.81 44.49
C LEU A 539 52.17 38.64 43.34
N GLN A 540 51.55 38.59 42.16
CA GLN A 540 51.98 39.32 40.97
C GLN A 540 51.16 40.60 40.76
N THR A 541 49.84 40.49 40.86
CA THR A 541 48.94 41.65 40.78
C THR A 541 47.80 41.56 41.78
N GLU A 542 47.31 42.72 42.22
CA GLU A 542 46.08 42.88 42.98
C GLU A 542 45.25 43.99 42.33
N THR A 543 44.01 43.69 41.95
CA THR A 543 43.08 44.64 41.32
C THR A 543 41.74 44.65 42.03
N ASN A 544 41.28 45.81 42.49
CA ASN A 544 39.95 45.95 43.07
C ASN A 544 38.90 46.28 41.98
N TYR A 545 37.77 45.59 42.05
CA TYR A 545 36.63 45.76 41.15
C TYR A 545 35.33 46.04 41.91
N ARG A 546 34.42 46.78 41.27
CA ARG A 546 33.04 46.99 41.71
C ARG A 546 32.14 47.04 40.47
N ASP A 547 31.09 46.22 40.45
CA ASP A 547 30.10 46.15 39.36
C ASP A 547 30.72 46.01 37.94
N GLY A 548 31.79 45.21 37.83
CA GLY A 548 32.48 44.92 36.58
C GLY A 548 33.52 45.94 36.15
N MET A 549 33.76 46.99 36.93
CA MET A 549 34.74 48.04 36.64
C MET A 549 35.87 48.04 37.67
N LYS A 550 37.10 48.36 37.25
CA LYS A 550 38.22 48.62 38.17
C LYS A 550 37.87 49.82 39.04
N GLU A 551 37.93 49.63 40.35
CA GLU A 551 37.49 50.59 41.35
C GLU A 551 38.39 50.48 42.59
N GLY A 552 39.14 51.52 42.90
CA GLY A 552 40.12 51.53 44.00
C GLY A 552 41.53 51.18 43.54
N LYS A 553 42.32 50.50 44.38
CA LYS A 553 43.75 50.27 44.13
C LYS A 553 44.00 49.13 43.14
N PHE A 554 44.93 49.35 42.23
CA PHE A 554 45.64 48.34 41.45
C PHE A 554 47.10 48.34 41.89
N THR A 555 47.65 47.17 42.20
CA THR A 555 49.06 47.01 42.60
C THR A 555 49.70 45.88 41.81
N ARG A 556 50.91 46.09 41.30
CA ARG A 556 51.77 45.09 40.68
C ARG A 556 53.05 44.96 41.49
N TYR A 557 53.47 43.73 41.68
CA TYR A 557 54.68 43.38 42.41
C TYR A 557 55.70 42.75 41.47
N ASP A 558 56.99 42.81 41.83
CA ASP A 558 58.03 41.97 41.25
C ASP A 558 58.05 40.58 41.92
N GLN A 559 58.96 39.71 41.45
CA GLN A 559 59.13 38.35 42.00
C GLN A 559 59.64 38.32 43.46
N ARG A 560 60.16 39.43 43.99
CA ARG A 560 60.64 39.58 45.37
C ARG A 560 59.56 40.18 46.30
N GLY A 561 58.41 40.55 45.76
CA GLY A 561 57.29 41.16 46.49
C GLY A 561 57.38 42.69 46.60
N ASN A 562 58.28 43.35 45.88
CA ASN A 562 58.35 44.82 45.85
C ASN A 562 57.29 45.37 44.90
N ILE A 563 56.65 46.48 45.27
CA ILE A 563 55.67 47.16 44.41
C ILE A 563 56.42 47.83 43.25
N THR A 564 56.19 47.36 42.03
CA THR A 564 56.74 47.97 40.80
C THR A 564 55.79 48.98 40.18
N PHE A 565 54.48 48.84 40.45
CA PHE A 565 53.48 49.78 39.97
C PHE A 565 52.26 49.77 40.89
N GLN A 566 51.74 50.95 41.24
CA GLN A 566 50.51 51.11 41.99
C GLN A 566 49.72 52.32 41.50
N SER A 567 48.42 52.14 41.29
CA SER A 567 47.55 53.19 40.78
C SER A 567 46.13 53.06 41.34
N LYS A 568 45.39 54.18 41.37
CA LYS A 568 43.98 54.24 41.77
C LYS A 568 43.08 54.39 40.54
N PHE A 569 42.00 53.63 40.51
CA PHE A 569 40.98 53.62 39.47
C PHE A 569 39.62 54.05 40.02
N LEU A 570 38.83 54.74 39.19
CA LEU A 570 37.42 55.08 39.42
C LEU A 570 36.63 54.75 38.15
N GLY A 571 35.80 53.72 38.16
CA GLY A 571 35.01 53.29 36.99
C GLY A 571 35.87 52.99 35.75
N ASN A 572 36.88 52.12 35.88
CA ASN A 572 37.89 51.79 34.84
C ASN A 572 38.85 52.92 34.45
N ARG A 573 38.55 54.18 34.78
CA ARG A 573 39.46 55.29 34.52
C ARG A 573 40.56 55.31 35.57
N GLN A 574 41.80 55.32 35.11
CA GLN A 574 42.96 55.56 35.96
C GLN A 574 42.96 57.03 36.39
N VAL A 575 42.93 57.30 37.69
CA VAL A 575 42.82 58.67 38.24
C VAL A 575 44.09 59.13 38.95
N GLU A 576 44.94 58.21 39.39
CA GLU A 576 46.16 58.53 40.15
C GLU A 576 47.20 57.43 39.99
N ILE A 577 48.46 57.78 39.71
CA ILE A 577 49.60 56.87 39.82
C ILE A 577 50.28 57.15 41.16
N ILE A 578 50.40 56.12 42.00
CA ILE A 578 50.98 56.21 43.34
C ILE A 578 52.45 55.78 43.30
N VAL A 579 52.74 54.69 42.59
CA VAL A 579 54.09 54.15 42.38
C VAL A 579 54.23 53.74 40.92
N ASP A 580 55.33 54.11 40.27
CA ASP A 580 55.70 53.64 38.93
C ASP A 580 57.23 53.52 38.86
N ASP A 581 57.73 52.30 39.01
CA ASP A 581 59.16 52.00 38.98
C ASP A 581 59.65 51.64 37.57
N ASN A 582 59.00 52.22 36.54
CA ASN A 582 59.44 52.08 35.16
C ASN A 582 60.77 52.82 34.96
N PRO A 583 61.88 52.11 34.63
CA PRO A 583 63.20 52.72 34.48
C PRO A 583 63.30 53.71 33.29
N ASN A 584 62.26 53.84 32.47
CA ASN A 584 62.21 54.71 31.29
C ASN A 584 61.32 55.96 31.45
N LEU A 585 60.83 56.30 32.66
CA LEU A 585 60.10 57.55 32.90
C LEU A 585 61.01 58.60 33.57
N PRO A 586 60.97 59.89 33.15
CA PRO A 586 61.78 60.93 33.78
C PRO A 586 61.29 61.20 35.22
N GLN A 587 62.17 60.99 36.21
CA GLN A 587 61.89 61.25 37.63
C GLN A 587 61.60 62.73 37.87
N ASN A 588 60.36 63.06 38.24
CA ASN A 588 59.97 64.44 38.52
C ASN A 588 60.23 64.77 40.00
N LYS A 589 61.16 65.71 40.24
CA LYS A 589 61.54 66.22 41.55
C LYS A 589 60.38 66.96 42.22
N GLN A 590 60.28 66.77 43.54
CA GLN A 590 59.49 67.53 44.50
C GLN A 590 59.42 69.04 44.18
N LYS A 591 58.22 69.62 44.27
CA LYS A 591 58.05 71.04 44.58
C LYS A 591 57.19 71.22 45.83
N SER A 592 57.78 71.95 46.76
CA SER A 592 57.29 72.43 48.04
C SER A 592 56.11 73.40 47.92
N ALA A 593 55.37 73.49 49.03
CA ALA A 593 54.11 74.21 49.24
C ALA A 593 54.30 75.76 49.42
N PRO A 594 53.25 76.56 49.71
CA PRO A 594 52.92 77.79 48.97
C PRO A 594 53.15 79.09 49.76
N GLN A 595 53.07 80.25 49.07
CA GLN A 595 52.82 81.55 49.71
C GLN A 595 51.82 82.41 48.93
N ALA A 596 51.00 83.12 49.71
CA ALA A 596 49.80 83.92 49.44
C ALA A 596 50.04 85.14 48.52
N ASN A 597 49.04 85.83 47.93
CA ASN A 597 47.96 86.60 48.57
C ASN A 597 46.96 87.13 47.47
N PRO A 598 45.87 87.86 47.79
CA PRO A 598 44.59 87.78 47.08
C PRO A 598 44.21 89.05 46.31
N GLN A 599 43.20 88.95 45.44
CA GLN A 599 42.16 89.95 45.10
C GLN A 599 41.39 89.38 43.88
N ASN A 600 40.14 88.97 44.04
CA ASN A 600 38.92 89.79 43.99
C ASN A 600 38.83 90.67 42.72
N THR A 601 38.10 90.22 41.69
CA THR A 601 36.82 90.84 41.24
C THR A 601 36.33 90.28 39.90
N ARG A 602 35.06 89.84 39.95
CA ARG A 602 33.92 90.10 39.05
C ARG A 602 33.87 89.68 37.57
N SER A 603 32.63 89.27 37.25
CA SER A 603 31.87 89.25 35.97
C SER A 603 32.42 88.34 34.89
N GLY A 604 31.69 87.31 34.41
CA GLY A 604 30.34 87.36 33.84
C GLY A 604 30.48 87.80 32.38
N GLY A 605 30.01 87.11 31.34
CA GLY A 605 29.35 85.83 31.13
C GLY A 605 29.37 85.54 29.62
N TYR A 606 28.64 84.49 29.18
CA TYR A 606 28.36 84.10 27.78
C TYR A 606 29.60 83.69 26.95
N ARG A 607 29.68 82.51 26.34
CA ARG A 607 28.72 81.63 25.68
C ARG A 607 29.13 80.18 25.84
#